data_AF-A0A9X1NPJ1-F1
#
_entry.id   AF-A0A9X1NPJ1-F1
#
_cell.length_a   1.000
_cell.length_b   1.000
_cell.length_c   1.000
_cell.angle_alpha   90.00
_cell.angle_beta   90.00
_cell.angle_gamma   90.00
#
_symmetry.space_group_name_H-M   'P 1'
#
loop_
_entity.id
_entity.type
_entity.pdbx_description
1 polymer ?
#
loop_
_entity_poly.entity_id
_entity_poly.type
_entity_poly.pdbx_seq_one_letter_code
_entity_poly.pdbx_strand_id
1 'polypeptide(L)'
;GWQVIALPDQPYPTIIRDAQAAADGELFTDLSVAEWKALDAFEAPDYLLTRVDTTAGPAYIYAAPDDHGLTPAPWDLDDFREQQLPNYLDRCQRWRQHYNAQQQ
;
A
#
# COMPACT_ATOMS: atom_id res chain seq x y z
N GLY A 1 17.16 0.29 3.39
CA GLY A 1 16.06 -0.39 2.69
C GLY A 1 14.83 0.48 2.66
N TRP A 2 13.77 0.00 3.29
CA TRP A 2 12.42 0.57 3.27
C TRP A 2 11.80 0.44 4.66
N GLN A 3 10.98 1.39 5.04
CA GLN A 3 10.29 1.40 6.32
C GLN A 3 8.79 1.61 6.11
N VAL A 4 7.98 0.80 6.80
CA VAL A 4 6.53 0.98 6.90
C VAL A 4 6.24 1.99 8.01
N ILE A 5 5.50 3.04 7.70
CA ILE A 5 5.13 4.08 8.68
C ILE A 5 3.63 4.33 8.67
N ALA A 6 3.12 4.77 9.82
CA ALA A 6 1.74 5.23 9.93
C ALA A 6 1.59 6.62 9.30
N LEU A 7 0.50 6.81 8.57
CA LEU A 7 0.07 8.11 8.07
C LEU A 7 -0.90 8.76 9.07
N PRO A 8 -0.79 10.06 9.35
CA PRO A 8 -1.84 10.78 10.06
C PRO A 8 -3.18 10.64 9.31
N ASP A 9 -4.25 10.40 10.05
CA ASP A 9 -5.63 10.32 9.55
C ASP A 9 -5.94 9.17 8.57
N GLN A 10 -4.99 8.27 8.29
CA GLN A 10 -5.24 7.06 7.50
C GLN A 10 -5.04 5.80 8.33
N PRO A 11 -5.95 4.81 8.22
CA PRO A 11 -5.80 3.56 8.95
C PRO A 11 -4.72 2.64 8.33
N TYR A 12 -4.34 2.87 7.07
CA TYR A 12 -3.35 2.07 6.35
C TYR A 12 -1.97 2.75 6.35
N PRO A 13 -0.89 1.96 6.21
CA PRO A 13 0.46 2.50 6.23
C PRO A 13 0.86 3.08 4.88
N THR A 14 1.99 3.79 4.88
CA THR A 14 2.82 4.03 3.69
C THR A 14 4.19 3.40 3.85
N ILE A 15 4.92 3.26 2.74
CA ILE A 15 6.30 2.81 2.70
C ILE A 15 7.20 3.97 2.25
N ILE A 16 8.22 4.27 3.06
CA ILE A 16 9.21 5.32 2.78
C ILE A 16 10.63 4.75 2.71
N ARG A 17 11.55 5.50 2.09
CA ARG A 17 12.97 5.11 2.03
C ARG A 17 13.66 5.40 3.36
N ASP A 18 14.30 4.38 3.93
CA ASP A 18 15.23 4.51 5.06
C ASP A 18 16.39 3.56 4.82
N ALA A 19 17.62 4.09 4.78
CA ALA A 19 18.83 3.31 4.53
C ALA A 19 19.07 2.18 5.54
N GLN A 20 18.67 2.36 6.80
CA GLN A 20 18.93 1.42 7.91
C GLN A 20 17.76 0.46 8.18
N ALA A 21 16.58 0.72 7.60
CA ALA A 21 15.39 -0.11 7.80
C ALA A 21 15.23 -1.22 6.74
N ALA A 22 14.46 -2.23 7.13
CA ALA A 22 13.88 -3.24 6.27
C ALA A 22 12.38 -3.35 6.57
N ALA A 23 11.60 -3.70 5.55
CA ALA A 23 10.17 -3.90 5.63
C ALA A 23 9.85 -5.31 5.15
N ASP A 24 9.09 -6.06 5.95
CA ASP A 24 8.51 -7.32 5.55
C ASP A 24 7.20 -7.10 4.79
N GLY A 25 6.85 -8.01 3.89
CA GLY A 25 5.63 -7.93 3.10
C GLY A 25 5.39 -9.19 2.30
N GLU A 26 4.29 -9.21 1.55
CA GLU A 26 3.91 -10.31 0.68
C GLU A 26 4.10 -9.91 -0.79
N LEU A 27 4.69 -10.83 -1.57
CA LEU A 27 4.90 -10.63 -3.00
C LEU A 27 3.86 -11.41 -3.80
N PHE A 28 3.00 -10.70 -4.51
CA PHE A 28 2.10 -11.29 -5.51
C PHE A 28 2.84 -11.49 -6.83
N THR A 29 2.85 -12.72 -7.36
CA THR A 29 3.64 -13.09 -8.55
C THR A 29 2.79 -13.43 -9.78
N ASP A 30 1.49 -13.58 -9.61
CA ASP A 30 0.54 -14.09 -10.59
C ASP A 30 -0.61 -13.13 -10.91
N LEU A 31 -0.43 -11.83 -10.60
CA LEU A 31 -1.40 -10.79 -10.93
C LEU A 31 -1.64 -10.69 -12.45
N SER A 32 -2.89 -10.81 -12.85
CA SER A 32 -3.33 -10.53 -14.22
C SER A 32 -3.23 -9.03 -14.53
N VAL A 33 -3.24 -8.69 -15.82
CA VAL A 33 -3.25 -7.29 -16.28
C VAL A 33 -4.44 -6.50 -15.72
N ALA A 34 -5.59 -7.15 -15.54
CA ALA A 34 -6.78 -6.51 -14.99
C ALA A 34 -6.65 -6.22 -13.49
N GLU A 35 -6.01 -7.11 -12.73
CA GLU A 35 -5.73 -6.91 -11.31
C GLU A 35 -4.69 -5.80 -11.11
N TRP A 36 -3.62 -5.79 -11.93
CA TRP A 36 -2.65 -4.70 -11.95
C TRP A 36 -3.30 -3.33 -12.15
N LYS A 37 -4.16 -3.19 -13.15
CA LYS A 37 -4.88 -1.92 -13.40
C LYS A 37 -5.82 -1.52 -12.27
N ALA A 38 -6.40 -2.50 -11.57
CA ALA A 38 -7.25 -2.22 -10.41
C ALA A 38 -6.41 -1.72 -9.23
N LEU A 39 -5.25 -2.34 -8.96
CA LEU A 39 -4.32 -1.86 -7.94
C LEU A 39 -3.82 -0.46 -8.27
N ASP A 40 -3.37 -0.21 -9.51
CA ASP A 40 -2.93 1.12 -9.94
C ASP A 40 -4.02 2.19 -9.72
N ALA A 41 -5.27 1.87 -10.03
CA ALA A 41 -6.38 2.81 -9.84
C ALA A 41 -6.81 2.98 -8.37
N PHE A 42 -6.56 1.99 -7.51
CA PHE A 42 -6.86 2.06 -6.09
C PHE A 42 -5.84 2.88 -5.32
N GLU A 43 -4.56 2.70 -5.66
CA GLU A 43 -3.42 3.31 -4.97
C GLU A 43 -3.10 4.73 -5.49
N ALA A 44 -3.52 5.05 -6.72
CA ALA A 44 -3.40 6.40 -7.25
C ALA A 44 -4.50 7.33 -6.69
N PRO A 45 -4.21 8.64 -6.53
CA PRO A 45 -2.96 9.33 -6.83
C PRO A 45 -1.96 9.33 -5.67
N ASP A 46 -2.30 8.70 -4.55
CA ASP A 46 -1.58 8.86 -3.27
C ASP A 46 -0.20 8.19 -3.30
N TYR A 47 -0.05 7.12 -4.10
CA TYR A 47 1.20 6.36 -4.20
C TYR A 47 1.78 6.30 -5.61
N LEU A 48 3.10 6.14 -5.66
CA LEU A 48 3.86 5.90 -6.88
C LEU A 48 4.39 4.46 -6.92
N LEU A 49 4.19 3.82 -8.08
CA LEU A 49 4.76 2.51 -8.35
C LEU A 49 6.30 2.60 -8.42
N THR A 50 6.96 1.94 -7.49
CA THR A 50 8.42 2.01 -7.32
C THR A 50 9.03 0.61 -7.41
N ARG A 51 10.04 0.46 -8.28
CA ARG A 51 10.80 -0.79 -8.39
C ARG A 51 11.79 -0.92 -7.22
N VAL A 52 11.83 -2.09 -6.62
CA VAL A 52 12.69 -2.43 -5.48
C VAL A 52 13.36 -3.78 -5.66
N ASP A 53 14.48 -3.98 -4.99
CA ASP A 53 15.13 -5.28 -4.89
C ASP A 53 14.76 -5.92 -3.55
N THR A 54 14.13 -7.10 -3.60
CA THR A 54 13.73 -7.88 -2.42
C THR A 54 14.60 -9.13 -2.29
N THR A 55 14.45 -9.86 -1.18
CA THR A 55 15.10 -11.17 -0.99
C THR A 55 14.62 -12.23 -2.00
N ALA A 56 13.44 -12.07 -2.58
CA ALA A 56 12.89 -12.92 -3.63
C ALA A 56 13.25 -12.45 -5.06
N GLY A 57 13.92 -11.31 -5.21
CA GLY A 57 14.26 -10.68 -6.48
C GLY A 57 13.58 -9.32 -6.69
N PRO A 58 13.69 -8.75 -7.91
CA PRO A 58 13.10 -7.46 -8.21
C PRO A 58 11.57 -7.49 -8.16
N ALA A 59 10.97 -6.49 -7.52
CA ALA A 59 9.53 -6.34 -7.38
C ALA A 59 9.10 -4.87 -7.54
N TYR A 60 7.80 -4.63 -7.53
CA TYR A 60 7.23 -3.29 -7.48
C TYR A 60 6.40 -3.13 -6.20
N ILE A 61 6.47 -1.95 -5.60
CA ILE A 61 5.67 -1.53 -4.45
C ILE A 61 4.97 -0.21 -4.75
N TYR A 62 3.88 0.08 -4.05
CA TYR A 62 3.27 1.41 -4.01
C TYR A 62 3.86 2.16 -2.80
N ALA A 63 4.65 3.19 -3.07
CA ALA A 63 5.36 3.96 -2.05
C ALA A 63 4.97 5.44 -2.15
N ALA A 64 5.09 6.17 -1.04
CA ALA A 64 4.86 7.61 -1.08
C ALA A 64 5.91 8.32 -1.96
N PRO A 65 5.52 9.36 -2.72
CA PRO A 65 6.44 10.12 -3.56
C PRO A 65 7.51 10.86 -2.76
N ASP A 66 7.20 11.27 -1.53
CA ASP A 66 8.09 11.88 -0.56
C ASP A 66 7.86 11.28 0.84
N ASP A 67 8.72 11.62 1.80
CA ASP A 67 8.51 11.24 3.22
C ASP A 67 7.35 12.01 3.88
N HIS A 68 6.60 12.80 3.09
CA HIS A 68 5.54 13.73 3.49
C HIS A 68 5.96 14.71 4.62
N GLY A 69 7.27 14.87 4.89
CA GLY A 69 7.76 15.55 6.09
C GLY A 69 7.23 14.94 7.39
N LEU A 70 6.77 13.69 7.36
CA LEU A 70 6.18 13.01 8.50
C LEU A 70 7.26 12.56 9.47
N THR A 71 6.97 12.71 10.76
CA THR A 71 7.74 12.01 11.78
C THR A 71 7.40 10.52 11.69
N PRO A 72 8.38 9.63 11.42
CA PRO A 72 8.11 8.21 11.30
C PRO A 72 7.52 7.65 12.60
N ALA A 73 6.25 7.29 12.56
CA ALA A 73 5.60 6.51 13.61
C ALA A 73 5.45 5.06 13.14
N PRO A 74 5.77 4.06 13.97
CA PRO A 74 5.59 2.67 13.59
C PRO A 74 4.10 2.40 13.35
N TRP A 75 3.80 1.73 12.25
CA TRP A 75 2.46 1.23 11.99
C TRP A 75 2.30 -0.16 12.62
N ASP A 76 1.16 -0.39 13.26
CA ASP A 76 0.84 -1.64 13.95
C ASP A 76 -0.23 -2.42 13.18
N LEU A 77 0.17 -3.57 12.65
CA LEU A 77 -0.69 -4.46 11.87
C LEU A 77 -1.79 -5.09 12.73
N ASP A 78 -1.50 -5.40 13.99
CA ASP A 78 -2.45 -6.07 14.87
C ASP A 78 -3.51 -5.06 15.34
N ASP A 79 -3.10 -3.83 15.68
CA ASP A 79 -4.04 -2.74 15.98
C ASP A 79 -4.96 -2.44 14.79
N PHE A 80 -4.41 -2.39 13.58
CA PHE A 80 -5.20 -2.23 12.36
C PHE A 80 -6.21 -3.37 12.17
N ARG A 81 -5.79 -4.62 12.36
CA ARG A 81 -6.64 -5.80 12.21
C ARG A 81 -7.80 -5.79 13.18
N GLU A 82 -7.57 -5.40 14.42
CA GLU A 82 -8.59 -5.39 15.47
C GLU A 82 -9.55 -4.21 15.32
N GLN A 83 -9.04 -3.02 15.00
CA GLN A 83 -9.83 -1.79 15.10
C GLN A 83 -10.35 -1.27 13.75
N GLN A 84 -9.60 -1.47 12.66
CA GLN A 84 -9.83 -0.75 11.39
C GLN A 84 -10.18 -1.67 10.23
N LEU A 85 -9.80 -2.96 10.29
CA LEU A 85 -9.98 -3.90 9.18
C LEU A 85 -11.43 -3.99 8.68
N PRO A 86 -12.48 -4.10 9.53
CA PRO A 86 -13.86 -4.17 9.02
C PRO A 86 -14.24 -2.93 8.20
N ASN A 87 -13.95 -1.74 8.73
CA ASN A 87 -14.24 -0.47 8.05
C ASN A 87 -13.44 -0.30 6.76
N TYR A 88 -12.19 -0.77 6.76
CA TYR A 88 -11.31 -0.73 5.60
C TYR A 88 -11.80 -1.67 4.49
N LEU A 89 -12.22 -2.89 4.82
CA LEU A 89 -12.80 -3.83 3.86
C LEU A 89 -14.08 -3.28 3.22
N ASP A 90 -14.96 -2.67 4.02
CA ASP A 90 -16.15 -2.00 3.51
C ASP A 90 -15.80 -0.86 2.52
N ARG A 91 -14.74 -0.10 2.82
CA ARG A 91 -14.23 0.94 1.91
C ARG A 91 -13.72 0.32 0.61
N CYS A 92 -12.93 -0.74 0.68
CA CYS A 92 -12.41 -1.44 -0.50
C CYS A 92 -13.53 -2.01 -1.36
N GLN A 93 -14.56 -2.61 -0.75
CA GLN A 93 -15.71 -3.15 -1.48
C GLN A 93 -16.49 -2.05 -2.20
N ARG A 94 -16.77 -0.92 -1.51
CA ARG A 94 -17.42 0.24 -2.13
C ARG A 94 -16.61 0.78 -3.29
N TRP A 95 -15.30 0.95 -3.12
CA TRP A 95 -14.42 1.39 -4.19
C TRP A 95 -14.48 0.44 -5.39
N ARG A 96 -14.38 -0.87 -5.16
CA ARG A 96 -14.38 -1.89 -6.22
C ARG A 96 -15.68 -1.90 -7.03
N GLN A 97 -16.82 -1.71 -6.36
CA GLN A 97 -18.12 -1.59 -7.04
C GLN A 97 -18.17 -0.38 -7.98
N HIS A 98 -17.69 0.79 -7.52
CA HIS A 98 -17.64 2.00 -8.34
C HIS A 98 -16.68 1.84 -9.52
N TYR A 99 -15.49 1.28 -9.29
CA TYR A 99 -14.51 1.02 -10.35
C TYR A 99 -15.11 0.14 -11.44
N ASN A 100 -15.76 -0.98 -11.08
CA ASN A 100 -16.36 -1.89 -12.05
C ASN A 100 -17.48 -1.23 -12.86
N ALA A 101 -18.29 -0.38 -12.23
CA ALA A 101 -19.37 0.35 -12.91
C ALA A 101 -18.84 1.36 -13.94
N GLN A 102 -17.62 1.89 -13.76
CA GLN A 102 -16.96 2.81 -14.69
C GLN A 102 -16.25 2.10 -15.86
N GLN A 103 -16.04 0.79 -15.76
CA GLN A 103 -15.40 -0.03 -16.80
C GLN A 103 -16.42 -0.71 -17.74
N GLN A 104 -17.72 -0.54 -17.49
CA GLN A 104 -18.83 -1.01 -18.33
C GLN A 104 -19.28 0.07 -19.29
#